data_AF-A0A453AK27-F1
#
_entry.id   AF-A0A453AK27-F1
#
_cell.length_a   1.000
_cell.length_b   1.000
_cell.length_c   1.000
_cell.angle_alpha   90.00
_cell.angle_beta   90.00
_cell.angle_gamma   90.00
#
_symmetry.space_group_name_H-M   'P 1'
#
loop_
_entity.id
_entity.type
_entity.pdbx_description
1 polymer ?
#
loop_
_entity_poly.entity_id
_entity_poly.type
_entity_poly.pdbx_seq_one_letter_code
_entity_poly.pdbx_strand_id
1 'polypeptide(L)'
;MDEDDVATYTIKSIDDPRALNKTMYLRPPENILSQNELIAKWEKLSGKVLEKNPIQSDEFLASMKGTDLTNQVGVGHFYHIFYEGCLTNFDIKDNEEEEASLLYPDVRYPRMDEYMKRYL
;
A
#
# COMPACT_ATOMS: atom_id res chain seq x y z
N MET A 1 -8.82 0.30 1.97
CA MET A 1 -8.97 0.96 0.68
C MET A 1 -8.78 -0.12 -0.34
N ASP A 2 -9.61 -0.15 -1.36
CA ASP A 2 -9.44 -1.01 -2.51
C ASP A 2 -9.48 -0.20 -3.81
N GLU A 3 -9.52 -0.89 -4.94
CA GLU A 3 -9.47 -0.29 -6.27
C GLU A 3 -10.65 0.68 -6.52
N ASP A 4 -11.82 0.42 -5.94
CA ASP A 4 -13.01 1.27 -6.09
C ASP A 4 -12.86 2.59 -5.30
N ASP A 5 -12.18 2.54 -4.15
CA ASP A 5 -11.86 3.76 -3.40
C ASP A 5 -10.82 4.61 -4.13
N VAL A 6 -9.81 3.99 -4.75
CA VAL A 6 -8.82 4.71 -5.57
C VAL A 6 -9.53 5.48 -6.68
N ALA A 7 -10.48 4.85 -7.37
CA ALA A 7 -11.33 5.51 -8.36
C ALA A 7 -12.16 6.64 -7.73
N THR A 8 -12.77 6.41 -6.56
CA THR A 8 -13.57 7.41 -5.85
C THR A 8 -12.78 8.66 -5.49
N TYR A 9 -11.59 8.50 -4.90
CA TYR A 9 -10.69 9.62 -4.59
C TYR A 9 -10.22 10.35 -5.84
N THR A 10 -9.92 9.60 -6.91
CA THR A 10 -9.52 10.17 -8.19
C THR A 10 -10.62 11.08 -8.73
N ILE A 11 -11.86 10.60 -8.82
CA ILE A 11 -13.01 11.38 -9.32
C ILE A 11 -13.27 12.61 -8.44
N LYS A 12 -13.22 12.46 -7.12
CA LYS A 12 -13.40 13.59 -6.18
C LYS A 12 -12.37 14.70 -6.38
N SER A 13 -11.15 14.37 -6.79
CA SER A 13 -10.08 15.34 -7.00
C SER A 13 -10.09 16.09 -8.31
N ILE A 14 -10.86 15.66 -9.33
CA ILE A 14 -10.76 16.21 -10.69
C ILE A 14 -11.09 17.71 -10.74
N ASP A 15 -12.18 18.10 -10.05
CA ASP A 15 -12.68 19.49 -10.06
C ASP A 15 -12.42 20.22 -8.72
N ASP A 16 -11.67 19.62 -7.80
CA ASP A 16 -11.36 20.24 -6.51
C ASP A 16 -10.16 21.19 -6.64
N PRO A 17 -10.32 22.51 -6.44
CA PRO A 17 -9.22 23.46 -6.53
C PRO A 17 -8.10 23.19 -5.52
N ARG A 18 -8.37 22.45 -4.43
CA ARG A 18 -7.35 22.03 -3.45
C ARG A 18 -6.40 20.99 -4.01
N ALA A 19 -6.79 20.24 -5.04
CA ALA A 19 -5.98 19.23 -5.73
C ALA A 19 -5.27 19.76 -7.00
N LEU A 20 -5.58 20.99 -7.44
CA LEU A 20 -5.01 21.59 -8.64
C LEU A 20 -3.49 21.69 -8.55
N ASN A 21 -2.78 21.12 -9.53
CA ASN A 21 -1.31 21.10 -9.62
C ASN A 21 -0.62 20.45 -8.41
N LYS A 22 -1.27 19.47 -7.76
CA LYS A 22 -0.69 18.73 -6.64
C LYS A 22 -0.61 17.24 -6.90
N THR A 23 0.31 16.59 -6.18
CA THR A 23 0.35 15.13 -6.10
C THR A 23 -0.61 14.66 -5.00
N MET A 24 -1.63 13.89 -5.38
CA MET A 24 -2.56 13.26 -4.44
C MET A 24 -2.00 11.92 -3.96
N TYR A 25 -1.66 11.82 -2.69
CA TYR A 25 -1.28 10.57 -2.03
C TYR A 25 -2.49 9.87 -1.44
N LEU A 26 -2.47 8.54 -1.51
CA LEU A 26 -3.48 7.67 -0.91
C LEU A 26 -2.83 6.92 0.26
N ARG A 27 -2.90 7.52 1.45
CA ARG A 27 -2.34 6.94 2.69
C ARG A 27 -3.41 6.90 3.79
N PRO A 28 -4.50 6.13 3.59
CA PRO A 28 -5.56 6.01 4.58
C PRO A 28 -4.99 5.43 5.90
N PRO A 29 -5.07 6.16 7.03
CA PRO A 29 -4.32 5.84 8.25
C PRO A 29 -4.50 4.40 8.75
N GLU A 30 -5.70 3.84 8.57
CA GLU A 30 -6.03 2.49 9.07
C GLU A 30 -5.50 1.34 8.21
N ASN A 31 -4.98 1.65 7.02
CA ASN A 31 -4.39 0.66 6.11
C ASN A 31 -2.89 0.88 5.87
N ILE A 32 -2.27 1.82 6.58
CA ILE A 32 -0.80 1.89 6.66
C ILE A 32 -0.34 0.77 7.59
N LEU A 33 0.16 -0.31 7.02
CA LEU A 33 0.53 -1.52 7.75
C LEU A 33 1.83 -2.08 7.22
N SER A 34 2.65 -2.62 8.12
CA SER A 34 3.74 -3.52 7.76
C SER A 34 3.21 -4.88 7.29
N GLN A 35 4.03 -5.63 6.55
CA GLN A 35 3.70 -7.00 6.15
C GLN A 35 3.42 -7.90 7.37
N ASN A 36 4.15 -7.71 8.47
CA ASN A 36 3.95 -8.47 9.71
C ASN A 36 2.58 -8.21 10.35
N GLU A 37 2.13 -6.96 10.38
CA GLU A 37 0.80 -6.61 10.89
C GLU A 37 -0.31 -7.15 9.98
N LEU A 38 -0.10 -7.13 8.66
CA LEU A 38 -1.02 -7.73 7.70
C LEU A 38 -1.13 -9.24 7.89
N ILE A 39 -0.01 -9.95 8.04
CA ILE A 39 0.03 -11.38 8.34
C ILE A 39 -0.68 -11.67 9.66
N ALA A 40 -0.42 -10.91 10.72
CA ALA A 40 -1.07 -11.11 12.02
C ALA A 40 -2.61 -10.94 11.93
N LYS A 41 -3.08 -9.96 11.14
CA LYS A 41 -4.52 -9.81 10.85
C LYS A 41 -5.07 -11.04 10.11
N TRP A 42 -4.35 -11.56 9.11
CA TRP A 42 -4.75 -12.76 8.39
C TRP A 42 -4.78 -14.02 9.26
N GLU A 43 -3.77 -14.24 10.10
CA GLU A 43 -3.72 -15.39 11.02
C GLU A 43 -4.89 -15.35 12.01
N LYS A 44 -5.21 -14.15 12.53
CA LYS A 44 -6.38 -13.95 13.39
C LYS A 44 -7.69 -14.26 12.67
N LEU A 45 -7.83 -13.83 11.42
CA LEU A 45 -9.04 -14.01 10.62
C LEU A 45 -9.25 -15.47 10.18
N SER A 46 -8.18 -16.12 9.71
CA SER A 46 -8.22 -17.49 9.21
C SER A 46 -8.17 -18.56 10.30
N GLY A 47 -7.77 -18.20 11.53
CA GLY A 47 -7.54 -19.13 12.63
C GLY A 47 -6.33 -20.04 12.42
N LYS A 48 -5.48 -19.75 11.43
CA LYS A 48 -4.29 -20.54 11.08
C LYS A 48 -3.04 -19.72 11.32
N VAL A 49 -2.04 -20.34 11.94
CA VAL A 49 -0.69 -19.77 12.05
C VAL A 49 0.08 -20.13 10.79
N LEU A 50 0.66 -19.13 10.13
CA LEU A 50 1.50 -19.28 8.96
C LEU A 50 2.94 -19.55 9.37
N GLU A 51 3.61 -20.44 8.64
CA GLU A 51 5.06 -20.54 8.65
C GLU A 51 5.64 -19.27 8.02
N LYS A 52 6.57 -18.62 8.72
CA LYS A 52 7.18 -17.35 8.30
C LYS A 52 8.65 -17.61 8.00
N ASN A 53 9.07 -17.31 6.77
CA ASN A 53 10.46 -17.46 6.31
C ASN A 53 11.01 -16.07 5.95
N PRO A 54 11.68 -15.37 6.89
CA PRO A 54 12.26 -14.06 6.60
C PRO A 54 13.39 -14.17 5.59
N ILE A 55 13.41 -13.28 4.60
CA ILE A 55 14.44 -13.22 3.56
C ILE A 55 15.23 -11.92 3.74
N GLN A 56 16.56 -12.00 3.74
CA GLN A 56 17.41 -10.81 3.82
C GLN A 56 17.31 -9.97 2.54
N SER A 57 17.49 -8.66 2.64
CA SER A 57 17.26 -7.74 1.53
C SER A 57 18.18 -7.99 0.33
N ASP A 58 19.45 -8.32 0.61
CA ASP A 58 20.46 -8.66 -0.40
C ASP A 58 20.16 -9.98 -1.10
N GLU A 59 19.72 -10.99 -0.35
CA GLU A 59 19.26 -12.27 -0.88
C GLU A 59 18.01 -12.09 -1.77
N PHE A 60 17.02 -11.33 -1.29
CA PHE A 60 15.80 -11.04 -2.04
C PHE A 60 16.12 -10.33 -3.36
N LEU A 61 16.97 -9.29 -3.33
CA LEU A 61 17.36 -8.58 -4.54
C LEU A 61 18.21 -9.44 -5.48
N ALA A 62 19.05 -10.33 -4.94
CA ALA A 62 19.82 -11.27 -5.75
C ALA A 62 18.95 -12.29 -6.49
N SER A 63 17.75 -12.60 -5.98
CA SER A 63 16.82 -13.57 -6.57
C SER A 63 16.39 -13.24 -8.00
N MET A 64 16.44 -11.97 -8.40
CA MET A 64 16.08 -11.58 -9.77
C MET A 64 17.16 -11.91 -10.82
N LYS A 65 18.39 -12.20 -10.41
CA LYS A 65 19.50 -12.48 -11.33
C LYS A 65 19.18 -13.72 -12.18
N GLY A 66 19.24 -13.56 -13.50
CA GLY A 66 18.97 -14.65 -14.44
C GLY A 66 17.48 -14.94 -14.69
N THR A 67 16.57 -14.15 -14.13
CA THR A 67 15.13 -14.22 -14.43
C THR A 67 14.77 -13.33 -15.63
N ASP A 68 13.57 -13.49 -16.20
CA ASP A 68 13.08 -12.61 -17.27
C ASP A 68 12.76 -11.19 -16.75
N LEU A 69 12.56 -10.25 -17.68
CA LEU A 69 12.33 -8.84 -17.35
C LEU A 69 11.11 -8.64 -16.43
N THR A 70 10.03 -9.41 -16.61
CA THR A 70 8.82 -9.27 -15.79
C THR A 70 9.11 -9.59 -14.33
N ASN A 71 9.86 -10.67 -14.10
CA ASN A 71 10.29 -11.07 -12.77
C ASN A 71 11.27 -10.06 -12.15
N GLN A 72 12.22 -9.55 -12.94
CA GLN A 72 13.13 -8.50 -12.46
C GLN A 72 12.38 -7.24 -12.01
N VAL A 73 11.38 -6.82 -12.80
CA VAL A 73 10.51 -5.70 -12.46
C VAL A 73 9.74 -5.99 -11.17
N GLY A 74 9.14 -7.18 -11.04
CA GLY A 74 8.40 -7.57 -9.83
C GLY A 74 9.26 -7.57 -8.57
N VAL A 75 10.44 -8.20 -8.61
CA VAL A 75 11.39 -8.21 -7.49
C VAL A 75 11.83 -6.79 -7.13
N GLY A 76 12.14 -5.95 -8.13
CA GLY A 76 12.49 -4.56 -7.90
C GLY A 76 11.40 -3.78 -7.15
N HIS A 77 10.14 -3.88 -7.59
CA HIS A 77 9.02 -3.22 -6.92
C HIS A 77 8.85 -3.69 -5.47
N PHE A 78 8.85 -5.01 -5.23
CA PHE A 78 8.72 -5.54 -3.87
C PHE A 78 9.90 -5.17 -2.97
N TYR A 79 11.11 -5.07 -3.52
CA TYR A 79 12.27 -4.60 -2.78
C TYR A 79 12.05 -3.17 -2.27
N HIS A 80 11.67 -2.26 -3.16
CA HIS A 80 11.41 -0.87 -2.79
C HIS A 80 10.24 -0.74 -1.78
N ILE A 81 9.18 -1.53 -1.94
CA ILE A 81 8.01 -1.47 -1.04
C ILE A 81 8.32 -2.03 0.35
N PHE A 82 8.85 -3.26 0.43
CA PHE A 82 8.95 -3.98 1.72
C PHE A 82 10.27 -3.79 2.45
N TYR A 83 11.36 -3.42 1.76
CA TYR A 83 12.66 -3.22 2.38
C TYR A 83 13.04 -1.74 2.49
N GLU A 84 12.89 -0.96 1.42
CA GLU A 84 13.17 0.49 1.49
C GLU A 84 12.01 1.31 2.06
N GLY A 85 10.80 0.75 2.08
CA GLY A 85 9.61 1.41 2.59
C GLY A 85 9.14 2.57 1.72
N CYS A 86 9.34 2.53 0.41
CA CYS A 86 9.11 3.66 -0.51
C CYS A 86 7.70 4.25 -0.47
N LEU A 87 6.71 3.50 0.04
CA LEU A 87 5.33 3.99 0.18
C LEU A 87 5.15 4.95 1.36
N THR A 88 6.03 4.92 2.37
CA THR A 88 5.87 5.66 3.63
C THR A 88 7.18 6.23 4.22
N ASN A 89 8.32 6.07 3.55
CA ASN A 89 9.63 6.53 4.03
C ASN A 89 9.88 8.04 3.84
N PHE A 90 8.82 8.82 3.60
CA PHE A 90 8.85 10.26 3.46
C PHE A 90 7.55 10.87 3.97
N ASP A 91 7.66 12.10 4.47
CA ASP A 91 6.51 12.92 4.87
C ASP A 91 5.87 13.57 3.65
N ILE A 92 4.54 13.65 3.65
CA ILE A 92 3.77 14.42 2.66
C ILE A 92 3.92 15.90 3.04
N LYS A 93 4.46 16.71 2.13
CA LYS A 93 4.76 18.13 2.37
C LYS A 93 3.58 19.03 1.99
N ASP A 94 3.25 19.95 2.89
CA ASP A 94 2.27 20.98 2.60
C ASP A 94 2.69 21.83 1.37
N ASN A 95 1.70 22.20 0.56
CA ASN A 95 1.73 23.07 -0.65
C ASN A 95 1.66 22.37 -2.01
N GLU A 96 2.46 21.32 -2.26
CA GLU A 96 2.50 20.62 -3.57
C GLU A 96 1.94 19.19 -3.50
N GLU A 97 1.65 18.72 -2.29
CA GLU A 97 1.20 17.36 -2.03
C GLU A 97 -0.02 17.40 -1.10
N GLU A 98 -0.92 16.44 -1.27
CA GLU A 98 -2.13 16.31 -0.45
C GLU A 98 -2.39 14.84 -0.14
N GLU A 99 -2.96 14.55 1.02
CA GLU A 99 -3.41 13.21 1.37
C GLU A 99 -4.94 13.11 1.21
N ALA A 100 -5.39 12.18 0.38
CA ALA A 100 -6.79 12.14 -0.06
C ALA A 100 -7.77 11.76 1.07
N SER A 101 -7.38 10.90 2.01
CA SER A 101 -8.27 10.52 3.12
C SER A 101 -8.47 11.66 4.13
N LEU A 102 -7.51 12.58 4.25
CA LEU A 102 -7.65 13.82 5.00
C LEU A 102 -8.48 14.86 4.23
N LEU A 103 -8.29 14.94 2.91
CA LEU A 103 -8.98 15.91 2.05
C LEU A 103 -10.47 15.58 1.84
N TYR A 104 -10.79 14.29 1.81
CA TYR A 104 -12.14 13.74 1.60
C TYR A 104 -12.52 12.74 2.71
N PRO A 105 -12.71 13.21 3.96
CA PRO A 105 -12.98 12.34 5.11
C PRO A 105 -14.35 11.64 5.05
N ASP A 106 -15.20 12.01 4.09
CA ASP A 106 -16.49 11.39 3.84
C ASP A 106 -16.40 10.06 3.08
N VAL A 107 -15.29 9.81 2.38
CA VAL A 107 -15.05 8.54 1.66
C VAL A 107 -14.78 7.44 2.67
N ARG A 108 -15.66 6.44 2.71
CA ARG A 108 -15.49 5.24 3.52
C ARG A 108 -14.77 4.18 2.70
N TYR A 109 -13.55 3.86 3.12
CA TYR A 109 -12.77 2.76 2.55
C TYR A 109 -12.83 1.52 3.46
N PRO A 110 -12.80 0.29 2.91
CA PRO A 110 -12.75 -0.91 3.72
C PRO A 110 -11.39 -1.00 4.43
N ARG A 111 -11.38 -1.51 5.65
CA ARG A 111 -10.12 -1.81 6.35
C ARG A 111 -9.54 -3.13 5.82
N MET A 112 -8.23 -3.34 5.95
CA MET A 112 -7.59 -4.56 5.44
C MET A 112 -8.19 -5.85 6.01
N ASP A 113 -8.66 -5.85 7.26
CA ASP A 113 -9.34 -7.00 7.85
C ASP A 113 -10.76 -7.23 7.29
N GLU A 114 -11.44 -6.19 6.82
CA GLU A 114 -12.71 -6.32 6.11
C GLU A 114 -12.48 -6.81 4.67
N TYR A 115 -11.48 -6.26 3.99
CA TYR A 115 -11.11 -6.67 2.63
C TYR A 115 -10.70 -8.15 2.58
N MET A 116 -9.85 -8.58 3.51
CA MET A 116 -9.34 -9.95 3.55
C MET A 116 -10.44 -11.01 3.81
N LYS A 117 -11.56 -10.65 4.45
CA LYS A 117 -12.69 -11.60 4.66
C LYS A 117 -13.27 -12.13 3.36
N ARG A 118 -13.06 -11.45 2.22
CA ARG A 118 -13.50 -11.90 0.89
C ARG A 118 -12.80 -13.20 0.44
N TYR A 119 -11.68 -13.56 1.08
CA TYR A 119 -10.82 -14.70 0.73
C TYR A 119 -10.89 -15.86 1.75
N LEU A 120 -11.75 -15.75 2.77
CA LEU A 120 -12.02 -16.81 3.74
C LEU A 120 -13.18 -17.70 3.26
#